data_AF-A0A496TWC6-F1
#
_entry.id   AF-A0A496TWC6-F1
#
_cell.length_a   1.000
_cell.length_b   1.000
_cell.length_c   1.000
_cell.angle_alpha   90.00
_cell.angle_beta   90.00
_cell.angle_gamma   90.00
#
_symmetry.space_group_name_H-M   'P 1'
#
loop_
_entity.id
_entity.type
_entity.pdbx_description
1 polymer ?
#
loop_
_entity_poly.entity_id
_entity_poly.type
_entity_poly.pdbx_seq_one_letter_code
_entity_poly.pdbx_strand_id
1 'polypeptide(L)'
;MKLKILCINCFESKDQIQHFSFYESPSFIDYDVLIIDPQSIAEAWTTNINVEKFSDGTIWSFSVNDAGFGNFLKQLMNRRSEETKLLLEKTGGIVLCFLRAIDEPLNLAYSNYEKESRTILHTYSWLPVKDFYYMSKPKGIRSNDIQNTLNEYHFSPQYFFLKNRVGKEIGKVTKSHPFSQYFAALKDAIYFEAVINDPKLIAVSKPIAMNKVGEIIALELPFNQGKFIFLPPFSDSVDISKVFGVLIDCVRKALQWTPPLSRPIWLKDYSLPEEEILKNKLREIEKEIQVMEQKKEGIQSQIDELELLKGLLYETGKYGLEPAVRKAFRIIGFNVLEPEDYERPYDLYIEEGDLLIIGEVEGTEKQVDVEKYRQLLDYVTEATVEGHNCKGILIGNGYNNIEPTKRQEQFTDQTIRGCESQGYCRMTTFELFKTIRFILANGQKPKLKKLLKETIINCSGEFNLDDLKLN
;
A
#
# COMPACT_ATOMS: atom_id res chain seq x y z
N MET A 1 -9.39 -37.95 0.72
CA MET A 1 -10.37 -37.61 1.75
C MET A 1 -11.19 -36.42 1.25
N LYS A 2 -12.52 -36.48 1.37
CA LYS A 2 -13.42 -35.42 0.88
C LYS A 2 -13.66 -34.44 2.03
N LEU A 3 -13.34 -33.17 1.82
CA LEU A 3 -13.53 -32.12 2.84
C LEU A 3 -15.02 -31.92 3.11
N LYS A 4 -15.40 -31.89 4.39
CA LYS A 4 -16.72 -31.46 4.85
C LYS A 4 -16.68 -29.96 5.12
N ILE A 5 -17.49 -29.21 4.38
CA ILE A 5 -17.51 -27.76 4.43
C ILE A 5 -18.89 -27.28 4.88
N LEU A 6 -18.89 -26.43 5.91
CA LEU A 6 -20.08 -25.76 6.43
C LEU A 6 -20.03 -24.28 6.06
N CYS A 7 -21.06 -23.78 5.41
CA CYS A 7 -21.26 -22.36 5.12
C CYS A 7 -22.37 -21.81 6.03
N ILE A 8 -22.07 -20.75 6.77
CA ILE A 8 -23.00 -20.08 7.68
C ILE A 8 -23.30 -18.66 7.20
N ASN A 9 -24.59 -18.36 7.04
CA ASN A 9 -25.10 -17.05 6.61
C ASN A 9 -24.39 -16.53 5.35
N CYS A 10 -24.09 -17.43 4.41
CA CYS A 10 -23.18 -17.17 3.30
C CYS A 10 -23.72 -17.84 2.03
N PHE A 11 -23.07 -17.63 0.89
CA PHE A 11 -23.62 -17.98 -0.42
C PHE A 11 -24.01 -19.46 -0.59
N GLU A 12 -25.12 -19.71 -1.27
CA GLU A 12 -25.56 -21.05 -1.65
C GLU A 12 -24.75 -21.56 -2.86
N SER A 13 -23.99 -22.64 -2.67
CA SER A 13 -23.21 -23.30 -3.73
C SER A 13 -23.74 -24.71 -3.97
N LYS A 14 -23.64 -25.20 -5.23
CA LYS A 14 -24.08 -26.55 -5.60
C LYS A 14 -23.01 -27.61 -5.33
N ASP A 15 -23.50 -28.77 -4.89
CA ASP A 15 -22.81 -30.02 -4.58
C ASP A 15 -21.83 -30.02 -3.38
N GLN A 16 -22.14 -30.88 -2.40
CA GLN A 16 -21.26 -31.32 -1.29
C GLN A 16 -21.04 -30.34 -0.12
N ILE A 17 -21.79 -29.25 -0.07
CA ILE A 17 -21.66 -28.19 0.95
C ILE A 17 -22.97 -28.08 1.71
N GLN A 18 -22.88 -27.90 3.03
CA GLN A 18 -24.06 -27.65 3.84
C GLN A 18 -24.14 -26.15 4.15
N HIS A 19 -25.29 -25.56 3.84
CA HIS A 19 -25.59 -24.17 4.14
C HIS A 19 -26.64 -24.10 5.25
N PHE A 20 -26.37 -23.30 6.27
CA PHE A 20 -27.28 -23.10 7.39
C PHE A 20 -27.23 -21.66 7.91
N SER A 21 -28.28 -21.25 8.60
CA SER A 21 -28.22 -20.08 9.45
C SER A 21 -27.31 -20.33 10.66
N PHE A 22 -26.71 -19.27 11.21
CA PHE A 22 -25.90 -19.37 12.43
C PHE A 22 -26.65 -20.01 13.61
N TYR A 23 -27.97 -19.77 13.66
CA TYR A 23 -28.85 -20.19 14.74
C TYR A 23 -29.24 -21.68 14.65
N GLU A 24 -29.41 -22.20 13.45
CA GLU A 24 -29.99 -23.53 13.21
C GLU A 24 -28.97 -24.56 12.74
N SER A 25 -27.72 -24.16 12.47
CA SER A 25 -26.73 -25.08 11.94
C SER A 25 -26.40 -26.24 12.89
N PRO A 26 -26.01 -27.40 12.34
CA PRO A 26 -25.35 -28.46 13.11
C PRO A 26 -24.09 -27.95 13.83
N SER A 27 -23.52 -28.81 14.67
CA SER A 27 -22.26 -28.53 15.38
C SER A 27 -21.14 -28.24 14.37
N PHE A 28 -20.34 -27.20 14.63
CA PHE A 28 -19.19 -26.88 13.76
C PHE A 28 -18.11 -27.96 13.78
N ILE A 29 -18.10 -28.83 14.80
CA ILE A 29 -17.10 -29.87 15.02
C ILE A 29 -17.19 -31.00 13.98
N ASP A 30 -18.35 -31.19 13.35
CA ASP A 30 -18.58 -32.26 12.38
C ASP A 30 -17.95 -31.99 10.99
N TYR A 31 -17.30 -30.83 10.83
CA TYR A 31 -16.77 -30.31 9.58
C TYR A 31 -15.25 -30.10 9.66
N ASP A 32 -14.61 -30.03 8.49
CA ASP A 32 -13.18 -29.71 8.39
C ASP A 32 -12.98 -28.20 8.19
N VAL A 33 -13.98 -27.53 7.62
CA VAL A 33 -13.93 -26.12 7.22
C VAL A 33 -15.25 -25.44 7.55
N LEU A 34 -15.17 -24.34 8.29
CA LEU A 34 -16.28 -23.42 8.55
C LEU A 34 -16.06 -22.13 7.75
N ILE A 35 -17.01 -21.73 6.91
CA ILE A 35 -17.02 -20.45 6.23
C ILE A 35 -18.21 -19.66 6.75
N ILE A 36 -17.99 -18.48 7.30
CA ILE A 36 -19.04 -17.69 7.94
C ILE A 36 -18.97 -16.23 7.52
N ASP A 37 -20.12 -15.68 7.13
CA ASP A 37 -20.33 -14.24 7.07
C ASP A 37 -21.12 -13.79 8.31
N PRO A 38 -20.50 -13.04 9.23
CA PRO A 38 -21.16 -12.67 10.47
C PRO A 38 -22.15 -11.50 10.31
N GLN A 39 -22.29 -10.91 9.11
CA GLN A 39 -23.12 -9.71 8.87
C GLN A 39 -24.55 -9.88 9.41
N SER A 40 -25.22 -10.98 9.08
CA SER A 40 -26.62 -11.23 9.46
C SER A 40 -26.80 -11.76 10.89
N ILE A 41 -25.74 -11.92 11.69
CA ILE A 41 -25.89 -12.37 13.07
C ILE A 41 -26.61 -11.31 13.92
N ALA A 42 -26.36 -10.02 13.68
CA ALA A 42 -27.04 -8.97 14.44
C ALA A 42 -28.54 -8.90 14.15
N GLU A 43 -28.99 -9.36 12.97
CA GLU A 43 -30.40 -9.32 12.55
C GLU A 43 -31.35 -9.99 13.55
N ALA A 44 -30.86 -11.01 14.27
CA ALA A 44 -31.66 -11.73 15.26
C ALA A 44 -32.14 -10.86 16.43
N TRP A 45 -31.43 -9.77 16.74
CA TRP A 45 -31.87 -8.81 17.76
C TRP A 45 -32.28 -7.46 17.18
N THR A 46 -31.76 -7.04 16.02
CA THR A 46 -32.14 -5.74 15.44
C THR A 46 -33.56 -5.74 14.90
N THR A 47 -34.10 -6.91 14.53
CA THR A 47 -35.49 -7.09 14.08
C THR A 47 -36.45 -7.60 15.17
N ASN A 48 -35.93 -7.87 16.37
CA ASN A 48 -36.70 -8.51 17.43
C ASN A 48 -37.60 -7.49 18.16
N ILE A 49 -38.86 -7.87 18.40
CA ILE A 49 -39.82 -7.01 19.13
C ILE A 49 -39.57 -6.98 20.64
N ASN A 50 -38.81 -7.93 21.18
CA ASN A 50 -38.52 -8.05 22.61
C ASN A 50 -37.26 -7.29 23.04
N VAL A 51 -36.67 -6.49 22.15
CA VAL A 51 -35.56 -5.58 22.50
C VAL A 51 -36.03 -4.13 22.50
N GLU A 52 -35.46 -3.34 23.40
CA GLU A 52 -35.70 -1.90 23.50
C GLU A 52 -34.63 -1.14 22.71
N LYS A 53 -35.07 -0.28 21.80
CA LYS A 53 -34.20 0.66 21.07
C LYS A 53 -34.32 2.05 21.67
N PHE A 54 -33.22 2.60 22.14
CA PHE A 54 -33.16 3.94 22.73
C PHE A 54 -32.78 5.00 21.68
N SER A 55 -33.07 6.27 21.98
CA SER A 55 -32.80 7.40 21.09
C SER A 55 -31.30 7.64 20.82
N ASP A 56 -30.43 7.12 21.68
CA ASP A 56 -28.98 7.16 21.51
C ASP A 56 -28.46 6.07 20.56
N GLY A 57 -29.36 5.29 19.95
CA GLY A 57 -29.04 4.18 19.04
C GLY A 57 -28.65 2.88 19.76
N THR A 58 -28.69 2.84 21.09
CA THR A 58 -28.39 1.62 21.83
C THR A 58 -29.56 0.65 21.82
N ILE A 59 -29.25 -0.64 21.68
CA ILE A 59 -30.21 -1.73 21.71
C ILE A 59 -30.01 -2.49 23.02
N TRP A 60 -31.11 -2.75 23.72
CA TRP A 60 -31.13 -3.41 25.02
C TRP A 60 -32.10 -4.58 25.07
N SER A 61 -31.71 -5.65 25.76
CA SER A 61 -32.60 -6.73 26.19
C SER A 61 -32.54 -6.79 27.71
N PHE A 62 -33.69 -6.65 28.37
CA PHE A 62 -33.79 -6.75 29.81
C PHE A 62 -34.39 -8.10 30.19
N SER A 63 -33.67 -8.91 30.97
CA SER A 63 -34.10 -10.28 31.27
C SER A 63 -35.44 -10.36 32.01
N VAL A 64 -35.86 -9.28 32.68
CA VAL A 64 -37.19 -9.19 33.30
C VAL A 64 -38.33 -9.21 32.29
N ASN A 65 -38.09 -8.79 31.05
CA ASN A 65 -39.14 -8.57 30.03
C ASN A 65 -38.88 -9.30 28.69
N ASP A 66 -37.68 -9.85 28.48
CA ASP A 66 -37.27 -10.39 27.18
C ASP A 66 -37.68 -11.86 26.92
N ALA A 67 -38.47 -12.44 27.83
CA ALA A 67 -38.91 -13.84 27.78
C ALA A 67 -37.76 -14.86 27.64
N GLY A 68 -36.57 -14.54 28.17
CA GLY A 68 -35.39 -15.41 28.13
C GLY A 68 -34.54 -15.29 26.86
N PHE A 69 -34.90 -14.37 25.96
CA PHE A 69 -34.21 -14.15 24.68
C PHE A 69 -32.72 -13.84 24.86
N GLY A 70 -32.36 -12.92 25.76
CA GLY A 70 -30.96 -12.55 25.99
C GLY A 70 -30.12 -13.72 26.51
N ASN A 71 -30.69 -14.54 27.40
CA ASN A 71 -30.01 -15.73 27.92
C ASN A 71 -29.83 -16.80 26.82
N PHE A 72 -30.85 -17.01 25.98
CA PHE A 72 -30.74 -17.91 24.82
C PHE A 72 -29.60 -17.49 23.89
N LEU A 73 -29.54 -16.20 23.50
CA LEU A 73 -28.46 -15.70 22.65
C LEU A 73 -27.09 -15.87 23.28
N LYS A 74 -26.96 -15.55 24.58
CA LYS A 74 -25.70 -15.73 25.31
C LYS A 74 -25.24 -17.18 25.31
N GLN A 75 -26.14 -18.13 25.58
CA GLN A 75 -25.83 -19.56 25.55
C GLN A 75 -25.46 -20.04 24.14
N LEU A 76 -26.18 -19.56 23.11
CA LEU A 76 -25.88 -19.87 21.73
C LEU A 76 -24.49 -19.38 21.32
N MET A 77 -24.14 -18.13 21.62
CA MET A 77 -22.82 -17.56 21.32
C MET A 77 -21.70 -18.35 22.01
N ASN A 78 -21.89 -18.69 23.29
CA ASN A 78 -20.94 -19.51 24.05
C ASN A 78 -20.78 -20.91 23.43
N ARG A 79 -21.89 -21.56 23.06
CA ARG A 79 -21.86 -22.87 22.39
C ARG A 79 -21.08 -22.80 21.09
N ARG A 80 -21.34 -21.79 20.25
CA ARG A 80 -20.63 -21.59 18.97
C ARG A 80 -19.14 -21.27 19.17
N SER A 81 -18.79 -20.53 20.20
CA SER A 81 -17.40 -20.31 20.61
C SER A 81 -16.69 -21.61 20.96
N GLU A 82 -17.30 -22.46 21.79
CA GLU A 82 -16.71 -23.76 22.16
C GLU A 82 -16.60 -24.71 20.96
N GLU A 83 -17.64 -24.81 20.13
CA GLU A 83 -17.61 -25.61 18.90
C GLU A 83 -16.48 -25.14 17.96
N THR A 84 -16.33 -23.82 17.77
CA THR A 84 -15.28 -23.22 16.95
C THR A 84 -13.89 -23.53 17.52
N LYS A 85 -13.72 -23.42 18.84
CA LYS A 85 -12.46 -23.74 19.52
C LYS A 85 -12.09 -25.21 19.34
N LEU A 86 -13.04 -26.12 19.51
CA LEU A 86 -12.81 -27.56 19.35
C LEU A 86 -12.47 -27.92 17.89
N LEU A 87 -13.19 -27.35 16.92
CA LEU A 87 -12.88 -27.48 15.50
C LEU A 87 -11.41 -27.08 15.24
N LEU A 88 -11.00 -25.90 15.68
CA LEU A 88 -9.65 -25.41 15.45
C LEU A 88 -8.58 -26.22 16.19
N GLU A 89 -8.74 -26.45 17.49
CA GLU A 89 -7.66 -26.97 18.33
C GLU A 89 -7.55 -28.49 18.36
N LYS A 90 -8.67 -29.21 18.15
CA LYS A 90 -8.72 -30.68 18.24
C LYS A 90 -8.72 -31.36 16.90
N THR A 91 -9.35 -30.77 15.89
CA THR A 91 -9.45 -31.39 14.55
C THR A 91 -8.42 -30.83 13.57
N GLY A 92 -7.85 -29.65 13.86
CA GLY A 92 -6.99 -28.94 12.91
C GLY A 92 -7.77 -28.24 11.78
N GLY A 93 -9.07 -28.03 11.98
CA GLY A 93 -9.96 -27.41 11.01
C GLY A 93 -9.62 -25.95 10.71
N ILE A 94 -10.24 -25.41 9.66
CA ILE A 94 -10.07 -24.02 9.24
C ILE A 94 -11.39 -23.27 9.41
N VAL A 95 -11.32 -22.08 10.01
CA VAL A 95 -12.44 -21.15 10.09
C VAL A 95 -12.12 -19.95 9.21
N LEU A 96 -12.94 -19.71 8.19
CA LEU A 96 -12.91 -18.51 7.36
C LEU A 96 -14.05 -17.60 7.80
N CYS A 97 -13.71 -16.41 8.28
CA CYS A 97 -14.68 -15.41 8.72
C CYS A 97 -14.53 -14.16 7.86
N PHE A 98 -15.62 -13.71 7.25
CA PHE A 98 -15.61 -12.41 6.58
C PHE A 98 -15.55 -11.28 7.62
N LEU A 99 -14.58 -10.39 7.46
CA LEU A 99 -14.32 -9.29 8.37
C LEU A 99 -15.30 -8.15 8.09
N ARG A 100 -16.43 -8.22 8.78
CA ARG A 100 -17.49 -7.22 8.85
C ARG A 100 -17.28 -6.19 9.96
N ALA A 101 -17.90 -5.02 9.83
CA ALA A 101 -17.97 -4.02 10.88
C ALA A 101 -18.78 -4.55 12.08
N ILE A 102 -18.52 -4.00 13.26
CA ILE A 102 -19.34 -4.28 14.44
C ILE A 102 -20.44 -3.23 14.47
N ASP A 103 -21.61 -3.59 13.97
CA ASP A 103 -22.79 -2.75 13.94
C ASP A 103 -23.82 -3.22 14.97
N GLU A 104 -24.51 -2.26 15.59
CA GLU A 104 -25.69 -2.47 16.45
C GLU A 104 -25.52 -3.53 17.56
N PRO A 105 -24.55 -3.39 18.49
CA PRO A 105 -24.36 -4.34 19.59
C PRO A 105 -25.57 -4.36 20.54
N LEU A 106 -25.92 -5.56 21.01
CA LEU A 106 -26.99 -5.80 21.97
C LEU A 106 -26.47 -5.75 23.40
N ASN A 107 -27.05 -4.88 24.22
CA ASN A 107 -26.78 -4.81 25.65
C ASN A 107 -27.76 -5.69 26.42
N LEU A 108 -27.25 -6.68 27.15
CA LEU A 108 -28.03 -7.55 28.02
C LEU A 108 -27.88 -7.11 29.46
N ALA A 109 -28.98 -6.79 30.13
CA ALA A 109 -29.00 -6.48 31.56
C ALA A 109 -30.20 -7.15 32.23
N TYR A 110 -30.20 -7.24 33.58
CA TYR A 110 -31.37 -7.77 34.27
C TYR A 110 -32.55 -6.82 34.15
N SER A 111 -32.33 -5.54 34.49
CA SER A 111 -33.32 -4.47 34.45
C SER A 111 -32.69 -3.16 33.96
N ASN A 112 -33.54 -2.16 33.66
CA ASN A 112 -33.11 -0.82 33.26
C ASN A 112 -32.33 -0.07 34.38
N TYR A 113 -32.39 -0.55 35.63
CA TYR A 113 -31.64 0.00 36.76
C TYR A 113 -30.22 -0.60 36.88
N GLU A 114 -29.93 -1.71 36.20
CA GLU A 114 -28.66 -2.46 36.33
C GLU A 114 -27.84 -2.43 35.03
N LYS A 115 -27.91 -1.31 34.31
CA LYS A 115 -27.19 -1.09 33.05
C LYS A 115 -25.66 -1.18 33.17
N GLU A 116 -25.11 -1.01 34.36
CA GLU A 116 -23.67 -1.07 34.63
C GLU A 116 -23.11 -2.50 34.60
N SER A 117 -23.90 -3.51 34.98
CA SER A 117 -23.50 -4.92 34.98
C SER A 117 -23.82 -5.65 33.67
N ARG A 118 -24.02 -4.90 32.58
CA ARG A 118 -24.47 -5.46 31.30
C ARG A 118 -23.44 -6.36 30.64
N THR A 119 -23.92 -7.37 29.92
CA THR A 119 -23.13 -8.12 28.93
C THR A 119 -23.40 -7.54 27.55
N ILE A 120 -22.37 -7.31 26.74
CA ILE A 120 -22.53 -6.83 25.37
C ILE A 120 -22.38 -8.01 24.41
N LEU A 121 -23.38 -8.22 23.56
CA LEU A 121 -23.30 -9.13 22.42
C LEU A 121 -23.14 -8.35 21.12
N HIS A 122 -22.34 -8.87 20.20
CA HIS A 122 -22.12 -8.34 18.86
C HIS A 122 -21.89 -9.49 17.88
N THR A 123 -21.71 -9.17 16.60
CA THR A 123 -21.54 -10.11 15.49
C THR A 123 -20.36 -11.09 15.64
N TYR A 124 -19.43 -10.82 16.56
CA TYR A 124 -18.27 -11.66 16.86
C TYR A 124 -18.27 -12.26 18.27
N SER A 125 -19.39 -12.16 19.02
CA SER A 125 -19.47 -12.73 20.38
C SER A 125 -19.33 -14.25 20.45
N TRP A 126 -19.30 -14.93 19.31
CA TRP A 126 -19.04 -16.36 19.17
C TRP A 126 -17.57 -16.70 18.89
N LEU A 127 -16.66 -15.72 18.77
CA LEU A 127 -15.25 -16.02 18.55
C LEU A 127 -14.68 -16.87 19.70
N PRO A 128 -13.79 -17.84 19.40
CA PRO A 128 -13.24 -18.73 20.41
C PRO A 128 -12.30 -17.99 21.35
N VAL A 129 -12.25 -18.41 22.62
CA VAL A 129 -11.34 -17.85 23.63
C VAL A 129 -10.03 -18.63 23.69
N LYS A 130 -8.90 -17.92 23.58
CA LYS A 130 -7.55 -18.50 23.64
C LYS A 130 -6.49 -17.51 24.13
N ASP A 131 -5.57 -18.01 24.96
CA ASP A 131 -4.37 -17.27 25.35
C ASP A 131 -3.23 -17.53 24.37
N PHE A 132 -2.55 -16.46 23.98
CA PHE A 132 -1.41 -16.46 23.09
C PHE A 132 -0.19 -15.87 23.81
N TYR A 133 0.99 -16.34 23.43
CA TYR A 133 2.26 -15.82 23.96
C TYR A 133 3.09 -15.22 22.83
N TYR A 134 3.65 -14.04 23.05
CA TYR A 134 4.51 -13.36 22.08
C TYR A 134 5.69 -12.64 22.75
N MET A 135 6.79 -12.55 22.01
CA MET A 135 7.97 -11.81 22.47
C MET A 135 7.87 -10.36 22.02
N SER A 136 8.15 -9.41 22.92
CA SER A 136 8.33 -8.00 22.54
C SER A 136 9.64 -7.43 23.06
N LYS A 137 10.21 -6.47 22.34
CA LYS A 137 11.32 -5.66 22.86
C LYS A 137 10.78 -4.70 23.93
N PRO A 138 11.42 -4.60 25.11
CA PRO A 138 11.02 -3.62 26.12
C PRO A 138 11.16 -2.19 25.55
N LYS A 139 10.16 -1.34 25.77
CA LYS A 139 10.24 0.08 25.42
C LYS A 139 11.17 0.80 26.40
N GLY A 140 12.19 1.50 25.90
CA GLY A 140 12.95 2.49 26.67
C GLY A 140 14.34 2.09 27.19
N ILE A 141 14.88 0.92 26.85
CA ILE A 141 16.23 0.50 27.31
C ILE A 141 17.24 0.63 26.16
N ARG A 142 18.20 1.55 26.29
CA ARG A 142 19.43 1.60 25.48
C ARG A 142 20.49 0.73 26.17
N SER A 143 20.53 -0.57 25.92
CA SER A 143 21.69 -1.40 26.26
C SER A 143 21.72 -2.71 25.47
N ASN A 144 22.93 -3.29 25.35
CA ASN A 144 23.23 -4.51 24.60
C ASN A 144 22.77 -5.82 25.27
N ASP A 145 21.98 -5.74 26.34
CA ASP A 145 21.38 -6.90 27.03
C ASP A 145 19.88 -6.97 26.75
N ILE A 146 19.50 -7.33 25.52
CA ILE A 146 18.09 -7.51 25.14
C ILE A 146 17.62 -8.88 25.62
N GLN A 147 17.09 -8.95 26.84
CA GLN A 147 16.23 -10.06 27.22
C GLN A 147 14.81 -9.79 26.68
N ASN A 148 14.40 -10.55 25.67
CA ASN A 148 13.04 -10.47 25.14
C ASN A 148 12.03 -10.78 26.26
N THR A 149 11.00 -9.94 26.43
CA THR A 149 9.93 -10.17 27.41
C THR A 149 8.86 -11.06 26.80
N LEU A 150 8.51 -12.16 27.49
CA LEU A 150 7.36 -12.99 27.15
C LEU A 150 6.09 -12.29 27.63
N ASN A 151 5.20 -11.95 26.70
CA ASN A 151 3.90 -11.38 27.00
C ASN A 151 2.79 -12.38 26.71
N GLU A 152 1.69 -12.22 27.41
CA GLU A 152 0.44 -12.95 27.20
C GLU A 152 -0.60 -12.03 26.54
N TYR A 153 -1.36 -12.59 25.61
CA TYR A 153 -2.48 -11.96 24.95
C TYR A 153 -3.71 -12.87 25.04
N HIS A 154 -4.72 -12.41 25.76
CA HIS A 154 -5.99 -13.09 25.89
C HIS A 154 -6.91 -12.72 24.72
N PHE A 155 -7.03 -13.60 23.72
CA PHE A 155 -7.97 -13.44 22.63
C PHE A 155 -9.36 -13.87 23.11
N SER A 156 -10.29 -12.92 23.13
CA SER A 156 -11.67 -13.13 23.56
C SER A 156 -12.57 -12.13 22.85
N PRO A 157 -13.84 -12.48 22.55
CA PRO A 157 -14.78 -11.56 21.93
C PRO A 157 -14.91 -10.21 22.64
N GLN A 158 -14.82 -10.20 23.98
CA GLN A 158 -14.95 -8.99 24.79
C GLN A 158 -13.84 -7.95 24.53
N TYR A 159 -12.69 -8.40 24.02
CA TYR A 159 -11.54 -7.55 23.68
C TYR A 159 -11.27 -7.49 22.17
N PHE A 160 -12.19 -8.03 21.36
CA PHE A 160 -12.07 -8.01 19.92
C PHE A 160 -12.65 -6.70 19.36
N PHE A 161 -11.80 -5.68 19.31
CA PHE A 161 -12.16 -4.37 18.78
C PHE A 161 -11.71 -4.21 17.34
N LEU A 162 -12.63 -3.73 16.50
CA LEU A 162 -12.37 -3.35 15.12
C LEU A 162 -12.51 -1.85 14.95
N LYS A 163 -11.77 -1.28 14.01
CA LYS A 163 -11.92 0.11 13.63
C LYS A 163 -12.73 0.19 12.34
N ASN A 164 -13.87 0.87 12.41
CA ASN A 164 -14.75 1.05 11.24
C ASN A 164 -14.03 1.86 10.16
N ARG A 165 -13.89 1.26 8.98
CA ARG A 165 -13.13 1.76 7.84
C ARG A 165 -13.70 1.19 6.56
N VAL A 166 -14.28 2.03 5.71
CA VAL A 166 -14.83 1.59 4.43
C VAL A 166 -13.85 1.93 3.30
N GLY A 167 -13.58 0.97 2.42
CA GLY A 167 -12.76 1.18 1.23
C GLY A 167 -12.68 -0.03 0.32
N LYS A 168 -12.12 0.18 -0.88
CA LYS A 168 -11.94 -0.87 -1.91
C LYS A 168 -10.49 -1.10 -2.30
N GLU A 169 -9.60 -0.21 -1.87
CA GLU A 169 -8.20 -0.20 -2.28
C GLU A 169 -7.35 -1.12 -1.39
N ILE A 170 -6.93 -2.25 -1.96
CA ILE A 170 -6.00 -3.20 -1.33
C ILE A 170 -4.57 -2.75 -1.62
N GLY A 171 -3.81 -2.41 -0.58
CA GLY A 171 -2.44 -1.89 -0.70
C GLY A 171 -1.41 -2.99 -0.87
N LYS A 172 -1.25 -3.85 0.16
CA LYS A 172 -0.24 -4.93 0.16
C LYS A 172 -0.90 -6.27 0.44
N VAL A 173 -0.53 -7.30 -0.31
CA VAL A 173 -0.94 -8.70 -0.09
C VAL A 173 0.30 -9.56 0.06
N THR A 174 0.33 -10.41 1.09
CA THR A 174 1.40 -11.38 1.33
C THR A 174 1.31 -12.50 0.29
N LYS A 175 2.10 -12.39 -0.80
CA LYS A 175 2.03 -13.29 -1.97
C LYS A 175 2.26 -14.77 -1.63
N SER A 176 3.09 -15.07 -0.63
CA SER A 176 3.38 -16.44 -0.17
C SER A 176 2.24 -17.09 0.61
N HIS A 177 1.25 -16.31 1.07
CA HIS A 177 0.14 -16.85 1.84
C HIS A 177 -0.83 -17.63 0.95
N PRO A 178 -1.38 -18.79 1.38
CA PRO A 178 -2.34 -19.57 0.59
C PRO A 178 -3.56 -18.79 0.08
N PHE A 179 -3.99 -17.79 0.86
CA PHE A 179 -5.13 -16.91 0.55
C PHE A 179 -4.78 -15.72 -0.35
N SER A 180 -3.54 -15.58 -0.84
CA SER A 180 -3.19 -14.51 -1.79
C SER A 180 -4.01 -14.59 -3.09
N GLN A 181 -4.39 -15.80 -3.50
CA GLN A 181 -5.20 -16.04 -4.70
C GLN A 181 -6.63 -15.46 -4.58
N TYR A 182 -7.20 -15.39 -3.37
CA TYR A 182 -8.48 -14.74 -3.12
C TYR A 182 -8.45 -13.27 -3.58
N PHE A 183 -7.40 -12.55 -3.18
CA PHE A 183 -7.19 -11.15 -3.56
C PHE A 183 -6.90 -10.96 -5.05
N ALA A 184 -6.16 -11.90 -5.66
CA ALA A 184 -5.89 -11.86 -7.09
C ALA A 184 -7.15 -12.11 -7.93
N ALA A 185 -7.98 -13.07 -7.53
CA ALA A 185 -9.16 -13.47 -8.30
C ALA A 185 -10.34 -12.50 -8.18
N LEU A 186 -10.42 -11.77 -7.05
CA LEU A 186 -11.52 -10.86 -6.72
C LEU A 186 -11.07 -9.40 -6.58
N LYS A 187 -9.98 -9.02 -7.24
CA LYS A 187 -9.34 -7.71 -7.11
C LYS A 187 -10.32 -6.53 -7.20
N ASP A 188 -11.26 -6.58 -8.14
CA ASP A 188 -12.21 -5.48 -8.39
C ASP A 188 -13.51 -5.59 -7.59
N ALA A 189 -13.70 -6.69 -6.86
CA ALA A 189 -14.92 -7.00 -6.12
C ALA A 189 -14.72 -6.98 -4.60
N ILE A 190 -13.49 -7.09 -4.10
CA ILE A 190 -13.19 -7.02 -2.67
C ILE A 190 -13.38 -5.59 -2.17
N TYR A 191 -13.98 -5.47 -0.99
CA TYR A 191 -14.02 -4.23 -0.21
C TYR A 191 -13.81 -4.56 1.27
N PHE A 192 -13.44 -3.56 2.06
CA PHE A 192 -13.35 -3.68 3.50
C PHE A 192 -14.26 -2.63 4.15
N GLU A 193 -14.86 -2.99 5.28
CA GLU A 193 -15.70 -2.13 6.13
C GLU A 193 -15.13 -2.00 7.55
N ALA A 194 -14.12 -2.80 7.87
CA ALA A 194 -13.38 -2.77 9.12
C ALA A 194 -11.89 -3.07 8.90
N VAL A 195 -11.06 -2.58 9.82
CA VAL A 195 -9.62 -2.91 9.90
C VAL A 195 -9.27 -3.39 11.31
N ILE A 196 -8.26 -4.26 11.37
CA ILE A 196 -7.67 -4.78 12.61
C ILE A 196 -6.44 -3.94 12.95
N ASN A 197 -6.47 -3.28 14.11
CA ASN A 197 -5.40 -2.39 14.57
C ASN A 197 -4.86 -2.72 15.98
N ASP A 198 -5.32 -3.82 16.60
CA ASP A 198 -4.80 -4.27 17.89
C ASP A 198 -3.35 -4.79 17.74
N PRO A 199 -2.34 -4.07 18.28
CA PRO A 199 -0.95 -4.48 18.12
C PRO A 199 -0.63 -5.83 18.76
N LYS A 200 -1.36 -6.23 19.81
CA LYS A 200 -1.14 -7.51 20.49
C LYS A 200 -1.67 -8.67 19.63
N LEU A 201 -2.87 -8.52 19.07
CA LEU A 201 -3.41 -9.47 18.09
C LEU A 201 -2.48 -9.62 16.87
N ILE A 202 -1.96 -8.50 16.37
CA ILE A 202 -1.03 -8.49 15.23
C ILE A 202 0.27 -9.23 15.57
N ALA A 203 0.77 -9.12 16.80
CA ALA A 203 2.00 -9.80 17.23
C ALA A 203 1.86 -11.33 17.32
N VAL A 204 0.64 -11.85 17.47
CA VAL A 204 0.36 -13.30 17.56
C VAL A 204 -0.24 -13.88 16.27
N SER A 205 -0.37 -13.07 15.22
CA SER A 205 -1.01 -13.44 13.96
C SER A 205 -0.10 -13.22 12.75
N LYS A 206 -0.57 -13.64 11.57
CA LYS A 206 0.09 -13.41 10.29
C LYS A 206 -0.79 -12.53 9.41
N PRO A 207 -0.38 -11.28 9.12
CA PRO A 207 -1.10 -10.43 8.18
C PRO A 207 -1.12 -11.01 6.76
N ILE A 208 -2.30 -11.07 6.17
CA ILE A 208 -2.52 -11.56 4.80
C ILE A 208 -2.60 -10.38 3.83
N ALA A 209 -3.34 -9.34 4.19
CA ALA A 209 -3.50 -8.15 3.37
C ALA A 209 -3.68 -6.87 4.20
N MET A 210 -3.27 -5.75 3.62
CA MET A 210 -3.34 -4.41 4.19
C MET A 210 -3.92 -3.42 3.17
N ASN A 211 -4.57 -2.36 3.65
CA ASN A 211 -4.97 -1.22 2.82
C ASN A 211 -3.75 -0.34 2.43
N LYS A 212 -3.97 0.73 1.66
CA LYS A 212 -2.90 1.66 1.21
C LYS A 212 -2.12 2.34 2.34
N VAL A 213 -2.71 2.48 3.52
CA VAL A 213 -2.07 3.12 4.69
C VAL A 213 -1.44 2.11 5.65
N GLY A 214 -1.45 0.82 5.31
CA GLY A 214 -0.83 -0.24 6.10
C GLY A 214 -1.69 -0.81 7.24
N GLU A 215 -2.98 -0.46 7.32
CA GLU A 215 -3.90 -1.09 8.26
C GLU A 215 -4.32 -2.48 7.76
N ILE A 216 -4.45 -3.45 8.68
CA ILE A 216 -4.70 -4.85 8.34
C ILE A 216 -6.19 -5.07 8.07
N ILE A 217 -6.48 -5.68 6.92
CA ILE A 217 -7.84 -6.03 6.47
C ILE A 217 -8.05 -7.56 6.37
N ALA A 218 -6.98 -8.34 6.50
CA ALA A 218 -7.02 -9.79 6.52
C ALA A 218 -5.84 -10.34 7.33
N LEU A 219 -6.10 -11.34 8.18
CA LEU A 219 -5.07 -12.01 8.96
C LEU A 219 -5.38 -13.48 9.18
N GLU A 220 -4.34 -14.27 9.43
CA GLU A 220 -4.41 -15.64 9.93
C GLU A 220 -3.99 -15.66 11.40
N LEU A 221 -4.81 -16.25 12.27
CA LEU A 221 -4.54 -16.50 13.67
C LEU A 221 -4.41 -18.03 13.90
N PRO A 222 -3.26 -18.53 14.36
CA PRO A 222 -3.03 -19.97 14.51
C PRO A 222 -3.68 -20.55 15.77
N PHE A 223 -4.38 -21.67 15.65
CA PHE A 223 -4.98 -22.38 16.77
C PHE A 223 -4.48 -23.83 16.84
N ASN A 224 -3.30 -24.03 17.42
CA ASN A 224 -2.63 -25.35 17.47
C ASN A 224 -2.45 -25.91 16.06
N GLN A 225 -3.29 -26.87 15.65
CA GLN A 225 -3.28 -27.47 14.32
C GLN A 225 -4.20 -26.74 13.33
N GLY A 226 -5.19 -25.99 13.83
CA GLY A 226 -6.17 -25.27 13.03
C GLY A 226 -5.81 -23.81 12.81
N LYS A 227 -6.61 -23.13 11.97
CA LYS A 227 -6.37 -21.74 11.56
C LYS A 227 -7.68 -20.97 11.55
N PHE A 228 -7.68 -19.81 12.21
CA PHE A 228 -8.76 -18.84 12.08
C PHE A 228 -8.30 -17.75 11.10
N ILE A 229 -9.04 -17.53 10.03
CA ILE A 229 -8.67 -16.62 8.94
C ILE A 229 -9.76 -15.58 8.79
N PHE A 230 -9.38 -14.31 8.92
CA PHE A 230 -10.22 -13.18 8.57
C PHE A 230 -9.94 -12.75 7.13
N LEU A 231 -10.98 -12.61 6.33
CA LEU A 231 -10.91 -12.10 4.94
C LEU A 231 -11.87 -10.93 4.76
N PRO A 232 -11.54 -9.91 3.95
CA PRO A 232 -12.50 -8.88 3.61
C PRO A 232 -13.64 -9.48 2.78
N PRO A 233 -14.86 -8.94 2.88
CA PRO A 233 -15.98 -9.34 2.04
C PRO A 233 -15.76 -8.99 0.56
N PHE A 234 -16.67 -9.45 -0.27
CA PHE A 234 -16.70 -9.15 -1.70
C PHE A 234 -18.11 -8.74 -2.11
N SER A 235 -18.21 -7.99 -3.21
CA SER A 235 -19.49 -7.47 -3.72
C SER A 235 -20.32 -8.55 -4.41
N ASP A 236 -21.64 -8.38 -4.39
CA ASP A 236 -22.62 -9.30 -5.02
C ASP A 236 -22.52 -9.36 -6.56
N SER A 237 -21.65 -8.55 -7.16
CA SER A 237 -21.41 -8.52 -8.61
C SER A 237 -20.65 -9.75 -9.14
N VAL A 238 -20.13 -10.62 -8.24
CA VAL A 238 -19.33 -11.79 -8.62
C VAL A 238 -20.15 -13.07 -8.55
N ASP A 239 -19.93 -13.96 -9.51
CA ASP A 239 -20.42 -15.33 -9.46
C ASP A 239 -19.91 -16.04 -8.18
N ILE A 240 -20.85 -16.39 -7.32
CA ILE A 240 -20.67 -17.15 -6.08
C ILE A 240 -19.87 -18.43 -6.31
N SER A 241 -20.14 -19.16 -7.40
CA SER A 241 -19.49 -20.44 -7.70
C SER A 241 -17.99 -20.24 -7.93
N LYS A 242 -17.62 -19.12 -8.58
CA LYS A 242 -16.23 -18.74 -8.80
C LYS A 242 -15.55 -18.39 -7.47
N VAL A 243 -16.19 -17.58 -6.63
CA VAL A 243 -15.64 -17.20 -5.33
C VAL A 243 -15.40 -18.44 -4.47
N PHE A 244 -16.40 -19.32 -4.42
CA PHE A 244 -16.31 -20.56 -3.67
C PHE A 244 -15.17 -21.44 -4.18
N GLY A 245 -15.05 -21.65 -5.50
CA GLY A 245 -13.95 -22.41 -6.10
C GLY A 245 -12.57 -21.88 -5.68
N VAL A 246 -12.40 -20.56 -5.69
CA VAL A 246 -11.16 -19.90 -5.23
C VAL A 246 -10.92 -20.13 -3.74
N LEU A 247 -11.93 -19.99 -2.89
CA LEU A 247 -11.81 -20.23 -1.45
C LEU A 247 -11.42 -21.67 -1.16
N ILE A 248 -11.99 -22.65 -1.86
CA ILE A 248 -11.65 -24.06 -1.67
C ILE A 248 -10.22 -24.36 -2.12
N ASP A 249 -9.74 -23.74 -3.19
CA ASP A 249 -8.34 -23.87 -3.59
C ASP A 249 -7.40 -23.26 -2.55
N CYS A 250 -7.75 -22.10 -1.99
CA CYS A 250 -7.01 -21.50 -0.87
C CYS A 250 -7.00 -22.40 0.36
N VAL A 251 -8.14 -23.00 0.72
CA VAL A 251 -8.28 -23.95 1.84
C VAL A 251 -7.44 -25.20 1.60
N ARG A 252 -7.49 -25.80 0.41
CA ARG A 252 -6.68 -26.97 0.07
C ARG A 252 -5.19 -26.67 0.19
N LYS A 253 -4.74 -25.51 -0.29
CA LYS A 253 -3.36 -25.04 -0.12
C LYS A 253 -3.01 -24.80 1.35
N ALA A 254 -3.94 -24.25 2.13
CA ALA A 254 -3.75 -24.02 3.56
C ALA A 254 -3.71 -25.30 4.38
N LEU A 255 -4.40 -26.36 3.94
CA LEU A 255 -4.39 -27.70 4.55
C LEU A 255 -3.15 -28.53 4.15
N GLN A 256 -2.57 -28.29 2.96
CA GLN A 256 -1.32 -28.94 2.49
C GLN A 256 -0.03 -28.26 2.99
N TRP A 257 -0.13 -27.40 4.01
CA TRP A 257 1.01 -26.78 4.64
C TRP A 257 0.91 -26.84 6.16
N THR A 258 1.70 -27.73 6.75
CA THR A 258 2.12 -27.70 8.15
C THR A 258 3.45 -26.96 8.24
N PRO A 259 3.57 -25.78 8.87
CA PRO A 259 4.74 -25.53 9.69
C PRO A 259 4.52 -26.26 11.03
N PRO A 260 5.59 -26.76 11.68
CA PRO A 260 5.46 -27.69 12.79
C PRO A 260 4.71 -27.06 13.97
N LEU A 261 4.19 -27.93 14.84
CA LEU A 261 3.95 -27.65 16.25
C LEU A 261 4.97 -26.61 16.73
N SER A 262 4.49 -25.52 17.33
CA SER A 262 5.33 -24.44 17.89
C SER A 262 6.58 -25.05 18.52
N ARG A 263 7.76 -24.72 17.96
CA ARG A 263 9.03 -25.36 18.31
C ARG A 263 9.20 -25.29 19.83
N PRO A 264 9.19 -26.42 20.55
CA PRO A 264 9.28 -26.38 22.00
C PRO A 264 10.59 -25.70 22.41
N ILE A 265 10.54 -24.88 23.46
CA ILE A 265 11.68 -24.06 23.88
C ILE A 265 12.91 -24.92 24.22
N TRP A 266 12.71 -26.16 24.67
CA TRP A 266 13.76 -27.13 24.97
C TRP A 266 14.43 -27.75 23.72
N LEU A 267 13.84 -27.62 22.52
CA LEU A 267 14.40 -28.22 21.31
C LEU A 267 15.70 -27.52 20.87
N LYS A 268 15.95 -26.29 21.35
CA LYS A 268 17.20 -25.56 21.10
C LYS A 268 18.44 -26.24 21.70
N ASP A 269 18.24 -27.11 22.70
CA ASP A 269 19.32 -27.79 23.42
C ASP A 269 19.75 -29.10 22.72
N TYR A 270 19.08 -29.46 21.62
CA TYR A 270 19.34 -30.68 20.85
C TYR A 270 19.64 -30.30 19.39
N SER A 271 20.93 -30.12 19.06
CA SER A 271 21.40 -29.87 17.70
C SER A 271 21.89 -31.14 17.01
N LEU A 272 21.67 -31.26 15.70
CA LEU A 272 22.25 -32.34 14.90
C LEU A 272 23.65 -31.96 14.39
N PRO A 273 24.58 -32.92 14.20
CA PRO A 273 25.97 -32.63 13.80
C PRO A 273 26.12 -31.78 12.53
N GLU A 274 25.26 -31.96 11.53
CA GLU A 274 25.30 -31.21 10.26
C GLU A 274 24.48 -29.91 10.27
N GLU A 275 23.67 -29.70 11.31
CA GLU A 275 22.71 -28.59 11.36
C GLU A 275 23.43 -27.24 11.38
N GLU A 276 24.52 -27.10 12.13
CA GLU A 276 25.29 -25.86 12.19
C GLU A 276 26.05 -25.59 10.89
N ILE A 277 26.52 -26.62 10.19
CA ILE A 277 27.18 -26.47 8.88
C ILE A 277 26.17 -25.94 7.85
N LEU A 278 24.97 -26.51 7.82
CA LEU A 278 23.91 -26.09 6.90
C LEU A 278 23.37 -24.69 7.26
N LYS A 279 23.20 -24.37 8.54
CA LYS A 279 22.82 -23.01 8.99
C LYS A 279 23.86 -21.96 8.63
N ASN A 280 25.15 -22.29 8.71
CA ASN A 280 26.22 -21.40 8.28
C ASN A 280 26.18 -21.18 6.75
N LYS A 281 26.01 -22.25 5.96
CA LYS A 281 25.84 -22.14 4.50
C LYS A 281 24.62 -21.29 4.12
N LEU A 282 23.50 -21.48 4.81
CA LEU A 282 22.29 -20.67 4.61
C LEU A 282 22.56 -19.20 4.89
N ARG A 283 23.21 -18.88 6.02
CA ARG A 283 23.59 -17.50 6.36
C ARG A 283 24.50 -16.85 5.32
N GLU A 284 25.45 -17.59 4.76
CA GLU A 284 26.32 -17.08 3.69
C GLU A 284 25.53 -16.80 2.40
N ILE A 285 24.66 -17.72 1.99
CA ILE A 285 23.78 -17.52 0.82
C ILE A 285 22.84 -16.32 1.04
N GLU A 286 22.28 -16.16 2.24
CA GLU A 286 21.43 -15.01 2.58
C GLU A 286 22.19 -13.68 2.47
N LYS A 287 23.45 -13.62 2.91
CA LYS A 287 24.30 -12.44 2.71
C LYS A 287 24.56 -12.16 1.24
N GLU A 288 24.84 -13.20 0.44
CA GLU A 288 25.05 -13.05 -1.00
C GLU A 288 23.80 -12.50 -1.70
N ILE A 289 22.61 -12.99 -1.33
CA ILE A 289 21.33 -12.47 -1.81
C ILE A 289 21.20 -10.99 -1.47
N GLN A 290 21.46 -10.60 -0.22
CA GLN A 290 21.37 -9.20 0.21
C GLN A 290 22.30 -8.28 -0.59
N VAL A 291 23.53 -8.72 -0.86
CA VAL A 291 24.48 -7.96 -1.70
C VAL A 291 23.98 -7.85 -3.14
N MET A 292 23.43 -8.92 -3.70
CA MET A 292 22.88 -8.90 -5.06
C MET A 292 21.63 -8.03 -5.18
N GLU A 293 20.77 -8.00 -4.16
CA GLU A 293 19.62 -7.10 -4.10
C GLU A 293 20.05 -5.63 -4.08
N GLN A 294 21.06 -5.27 -3.27
CA GLN A 294 21.61 -3.91 -3.27
C GLN A 294 22.19 -3.52 -4.64
N LYS A 295 22.90 -4.45 -5.31
CA LYS A 295 23.40 -4.22 -6.68
C LYS A 295 22.26 -4.00 -7.68
N LYS A 296 21.18 -4.78 -7.57
CA LYS A 296 19.99 -4.64 -8.41
C LYS A 296 19.33 -3.29 -8.21
N GLU A 297 19.14 -2.85 -6.96
CA GLU A 297 18.57 -1.53 -6.65
C GLU A 297 19.43 -0.40 -7.22
N GLY A 298 20.76 -0.51 -7.12
CA GLY A 298 21.68 0.45 -7.73
C GLY A 298 21.54 0.53 -9.26
N ILE A 299 21.46 -0.61 -9.94
CA ILE A 299 21.26 -0.66 -11.40
C ILE A 299 19.87 -0.13 -11.78
N GLN A 300 18.83 -0.46 -11.02
CA GLN A 300 17.48 0.01 -11.28
C GLN A 300 17.40 1.54 -11.17
N SER A 301 18.03 2.12 -10.14
CA SER A 301 18.14 3.58 -9.98
C SER A 301 18.82 4.24 -11.20
N GLN A 302 19.89 3.64 -11.72
CA GLN A 302 20.56 4.12 -12.93
C GLN A 302 19.66 4.04 -14.17
N ILE A 303 18.84 3.00 -14.29
CA ILE A 303 17.85 2.87 -15.38
C ILE A 303 16.79 3.96 -15.27
N ASP A 304 16.25 4.17 -14.07
CA ASP A 304 15.21 5.17 -13.82
C ASP A 304 15.72 6.59 -14.11
N GLU A 305 16.99 6.90 -13.79
CA GLU A 305 17.63 8.16 -14.18
C GLU A 305 17.73 8.34 -15.71
N LEU A 306 18.01 7.28 -16.47
CA LEU A 306 18.06 7.34 -17.93
C LEU A 306 16.68 7.49 -18.55
N GLU A 307 15.65 6.84 -17.98
CA GLU A 307 14.26 7.00 -18.42
C GLU A 307 13.74 8.41 -18.16
N LEU A 308 14.07 9.02 -17.01
CA LEU A 308 13.75 10.42 -16.73
C LEU A 308 14.31 11.36 -17.82
N LEU A 309 15.54 11.14 -18.27
CA LEU A 309 16.16 11.94 -19.34
C LEU A 309 15.47 11.74 -20.70
N LYS A 310 14.91 10.55 -20.98
CA LYS A 310 14.08 10.34 -22.17
C LYS A 310 12.77 11.12 -22.10
N GLY A 311 12.30 11.47 -20.90
CA GLY A 311 11.16 12.36 -20.68
C GLY A 311 11.28 13.69 -21.42
N LEU A 312 12.50 14.21 -21.63
CA LEU A 312 12.75 15.41 -22.46
C LEU A 312 12.13 15.32 -23.86
N LEU A 313 11.94 14.11 -24.39
CA LEU A 313 11.42 13.91 -25.74
C LEU A 313 9.90 14.00 -25.82
N TYR A 314 9.15 13.82 -24.73
CA TYR A 314 7.68 13.67 -24.83
C TYR A 314 6.88 14.22 -23.63
N GLU A 315 7.50 14.40 -22.47
CA GLU A 315 6.80 14.82 -21.25
C GLU A 315 6.36 16.28 -21.28
N THR A 316 5.46 16.64 -20.36
CA THR A 316 4.96 18.00 -20.14
C THR A 316 4.86 18.36 -18.66
N GLY A 317 4.87 19.65 -18.37
CA GLY A 317 4.52 20.21 -17.07
C GLY A 317 5.48 19.85 -15.93
N LYS A 318 5.04 20.21 -14.72
CA LYS A 318 5.87 20.29 -13.51
C LYS A 318 6.45 19.00 -12.99
N TYR A 319 5.75 17.89 -13.17
CA TYR A 319 6.14 16.60 -12.61
C TYR A 319 6.86 15.70 -13.60
N GLY A 320 6.81 16.01 -14.90
CA GLY A 320 7.42 15.20 -15.96
C GLY A 320 8.59 15.92 -16.63
N LEU A 321 8.31 17.06 -17.28
CA LEU A 321 9.29 17.75 -18.12
C LEU A 321 10.31 18.54 -17.32
N GLU A 322 9.89 19.33 -16.33
CA GLU A 322 10.80 20.17 -15.57
C GLU A 322 11.88 19.38 -14.81
N PRO A 323 11.58 18.25 -14.12
CA PRO A 323 12.62 17.47 -13.45
C PRO A 323 13.65 16.90 -14.43
N ALA A 324 13.22 16.50 -15.63
CA ALA A 324 14.10 16.03 -16.68
C ALA A 324 15.02 17.16 -17.20
N VAL A 325 14.48 18.38 -17.36
CA VAL A 325 15.26 19.58 -17.73
C VAL A 325 16.28 19.90 -16.63
N ARG A 326 15.87 19.99 -15.36
CA ARG A 326 16.78 20.26 -14.23
C ARG A 326 17.93 19.24 -14.18
N LYS A 327 17.62 17.95 -14.31
CA LYS A 327 18.64 16.88 -14.35
C LYS A 327 19.59 17.05 -15.54
N ALA A 328 19.08 17.40 -16.72
CA ALA A 328 19.90 17.63 -17.91
C ALA A 328 20.90 18.80 -17.72
N PHE A 329 20.45 19.93 -17.16
CA PHE A 329 21.33 21.06 -16.85
C PHE A 329 22.40 20.69 -15.79
N ARG A 330 22.07 19.85 -14.79
CA ARG A 330 23.06 19.30 -13.84
C ARG A 330 24.10 18.42 -14.54
N ILE A 331 23.69 17.60 -15.51
CA ILE A 331 24.62 16.77 -16.30
C ILE A 331 25.59 17.65 -17.11
N ILE A 332 25.08 18.76 -17.67
CA ILE A 332 25.89 19.78 -18.37
C ILE A 332 26.89 20.45 -17.43
N GLY A 333 26.59 20.53 -16.13
CA GLY A 333 27.49 21.03 -15.09
C GLY A 333 27.09 22.41 -14.54
N PHE A 334 25.82 22.76 -14.67
CA PHE A 334 25.22 23.89 -13.97
C PHE A 334 24.85 23.53 -12.53
N ASN A 335 24.92 24.52 -11.63
CA ASN A 335 24.44 24.40 -10.26
C ASN A 335 22.93 24.74 -10.19
N VAL A 336 22.11 23.75 -10.51
CA VAL A 336 20.64 23.89 -10.55
C VAL A 336 20.05 23.69 -9.16
N LEU A 337 19.43 24.72 -8.60
CA LEU A 337 18.76 24.68 -7.30
C LEU A 337 17.52 23.78 -7.34
N GLU A 338 17.20 23.12 -6.21
CA GLU A 338 15.95 22.36 -6.12
C GLU A 338 14.77 23.30 -5.85
N PRO A 339 13.56 23.01 -6.36
CA PRO A 339 12.38 23.85 -6.13
C PRO A 339 12.06 24.11 -4.66
N GLU A 340 12.50 23.24 -3.75
CA GLU A 340 12.36 23.41 -2.30
C GLU A 340 13.33 24.45 -1.70
N ASP A 341 14.39 24.81 -2.42
CA ASP A 341 15.45 25.71 -1.97
C ASP A 341 15.15 27.20 -2.26
N TYR A 342 14.07 27.51 -2.99
CA TYR A 342 13.70 28.88 -3.35
C TYR A 342 12.18 29.12 -3.40
N GLU A 343 11.72 30.24 -2.85
CA GLU A 343 10.30 30.66 -2.89
C GLU A 343 9.97 31.47 -4.14
N ARG A 344 10.31 30.96 -5.33
CA ARG A 344 10.01 31.61 -6.62
C ARG A 344 9.32 30.62 -7.57
N PRO A 345 8.42 31.08 -8.46
CA PRO A 345 7.67 30.21 -9.37
C PRO A 345 8.48 29.76 -10.60
N TYR A 346 9.81 29.74 -10.53
CA TYR A 346 10.67 29.43 -11.67
C TYR A 346 10.73 27.92 -11.91
N ASP A 347 10.62 27.50 -13.18
CA ASP A 347 10.75 26.07 -13.54
C ASP A 347 12.21 25.59 -13.45
N LEU A 348 13.13 26.48 -13.81
CA LEU A 348 14.58 26.30 -13.77
C LEU A 348 15.25 27.50 -13.13
N TYR A 349 16.02 27.25 -12.07
CA TYR A 349 16.79 28.28 -11.38
C TYR A 349 18.22 27.80 -11.13
N ILE A 350 19.20 28.58 -11.59
CA ILE A 350 20.61 28.22 -11.57
C ILE A 350 21.43 29.40 -11.04
N GLU A 351 22.32 29.10 -10.11
CA GLU A 351 23.28 30.07 -9.57
C GLU A 351 24.69 29.73 -10.04
N GLU A 352 25.27 30.56 -10.90
CA GLU A 352 26.58 30.35 -11.48
C GLU A 352 27.51 31.53 -11.20
N GLY A 353 28.11 31.53 -10.00
CA GLY A 353 28.88 32.68 -9.52
C GLY A 353 27.97 33.89 -9.34
N ASP A 354 28.30 35.01 -10.01
CA ASP A 354 27.50 36.24 -9.97
C ASP A 354 26.34 36.26 -10.99
N LEU A 355 26.20 35.20 -11.80
CA LEU A 355 25.16 35.09 -12.83
C LEU A 355 24.01 34.21 -12.34
N LEU A 356 22.80 34.77 -12.33
CA LEU A 356 21.56 34.00 -12.15
C LEU A 356 20.98 33.61 -13.51
N ILE A 357 20.59 32.36 -13.66
CA ILE A 357 19.88 31.89 -14.85
C ILE A 357 18.48 31.48 -14.43
N ILE A 358 17.50 32.13 -15.03
CA ILE A 358 16.08 31.82 -14.85
C ILE A 358 15.60 31.18 -16.14
N GLY A 359 14.94 30.03 -16.04
CA GLY A 359 14.39 29.34 -17.18
C GLY A 359 12.93 28.98 -17.02
N GLU A 360 12.21 29.13 -18.13
CA GLU A 360 10.81 28.74 -18.27
C GLU A 360 10.73 27.53 -19.20
N VAL A 361 9.94 26.52 -18.81
CA VAL A 361 9.83 25.24 -19.49
C VAL A 361 8.41 25.02 -19.95
N GLU A 362 8.20 24.80 -21.25
CA GLU A 362 6.88 24.49 -21.79
C GLU A 362 6.90 23.20 -22.60
N GLY A 363 5.98 22.29 -22.28
CA GLY A 363 5.71 21.11 -23.09
C GLY A 363 4.29 21.12 -23.59
N THR A 364 4.10 21.05 -24.91
CA THR A 364 2.78 21.20 -25.53
C THR A 364 2.68 20.41 -26.84
N GLU A 365 1.47 20.01 -27.20
CA GLU A 365 1.18 19.37 -28.49
C GLU A 365 1.21 20.38 -29.67
N LYS A 366 1.33 21.68 -29.37
CA LYS A 366 1.38 22.78 -30.34
C LYS A 366 2.75 23.46 -30.32
N GLN A 367 2.86 24.64 -30.93
CA GLN A 367 4.00 25.52 -30.72
C GLN A 367 3.93 26.16 -29.33
N VAL A 368 5.09 26.46 -28.76
CA VAL A 368 5.24 27.25 -27.53
C VAL A 368 4.86 28.70 -27.81
N ASP A 369 3.80 29.16 -27.15
CA ASP A 369 3.22 30.48 -27.34
C ASP A 369 4.02 31.59 -26.64
N VAL A 370 3.76 32.85 -27.01
CA VAL A 370 4.42 34.06 -26.52
C VAL A 370 4.20 34.28 -25.02
N GLU A 371 3.15 33.69 -24.42
CA GLU A 371 2.85 33.80 -22.99
C GLU A 371 4.03 33.33 -22.12
N LYS A 372 4.68 32.24 -22.53
CA LYS A 372 5.84 31.67 -21.81
C LYS A 372 7.06 32.57 -21.88
N TYR A 373 7.28 33.21 -23.02
CA TYR A 373 8.27 34.26 -23.13
C TYR A 373 7.97 35.46 -22.22
N ARG A 374 6.70 35.90 -22.13
CA ARG A 374 6.31 37.01 -21.27
C ARG A 374 6.54 36.70 -19.79
N GLN A 375 6.20 35.48 -19.35
CA GLN A 375 6.49 35.01 -17.99
C GLN A 375 7.99 35.07 -17.69
N LEU A 376 8.82 34.54 -18.60
CA LEU A 376 10.28 34.61 -18.46
C LEU A 376 10.80 36.05 -18.39
N LEU A 377 10.27 36.95 -19.25
CA LEU A 377 10.63 38.36 -19.25
C LEU A 377 10.31 39.04 -17.91
N ASP A 378 9.13 38.79 -17.36
CA ASP A 378 8.72 39.34 -16.07
C ASP A 378 9.67 38.90 -14.95
N TYR A 379 9.97 37.60 -14.88
CA TYR A 379 10.88 37.04 -13.87
C TYR A 379 12.31 37.56 -13.97
N VAL A 380 12.87 37.62 -15.18
CA VAL A 380 14.23 38.15 -15.41
C VAL A 380 14.27 39.64 -15.10
N THR A 381 13.22 40.39 -15.44
CA THR A 381 13.13 41.83 -15.15
C THR A 381 13.07 42.08 -13.64
N GLU A 382 12.25 41.33 -12.90
CA GLU A 382 12.15 41.41 -11.45
C GLU A 382 13.51 41.18 -10.79
N ALA A 383 14.18 40.07 -11.12
CA ALA A 383 15.50 39.75 -10.57
C ALA A 383 16.58 40.78 -10.95
N THR A 384 16.50 41.36 -12.15
CA THR A 384 17.42 42.43 -12.58
C THR A 384 17.19 43.72 -11.78
N VAL A 385 15.93 44.07 -11.49
CA VAL A 385 15.56 45.22 -10.64
C VAL A 385 16.04 45.02 -9.20
N GLU A 386 16.02 43.78 -8.70
CA GLU A 386 16.61 43.39 -7.42
C GLU A 386 18.16 43.48 -7.39
N GLY A 387 18.79 43.80 -8.52
CA GLY A 387 20.22 44.05 -8.65
C GLY A 387 21.04 42.83 -9.08
N HIS A 388 20.38 41.73 -9.48
CA HIS A 388 21.07 40.54 -9.96
C HIS A 388 21.44 40.65 -11.45
N ASN A 389 22.56 40.04 -11.82
CA ASN A 389 22.89 39.82 -13.22
C ASN A 389 22.18 38.54 -13.70
N CYS A 390 21.20 38.69 -14.59
CA CYS A 390 20.29 37.61 -14.95
C CYS A 390 20.38 37.22 -16.43
N LYS A 391 20.26 35.93 -16.72
CA LYS A 391 20.11 35.36 -18.07
C LYS A 391 18.80 34.56 -18.15
N GLY A 392 17.98 34.88 -19.14
CA GLY A 392 16.78 34.11 -19.46
C GLY A 392 17.07 32.94 -20.40
N ILE A 393 16.51 31.76 -20.10
CA ILE A 393 16.48 30.60 -21.00
C ILE A 393 15.04 30.11 -21.19
N LEU A 394 14.56 30.06 -22.44
CA LEU A 394 13.27 29.46 -22.77
C LEU A 394 13.48 28.05 -23.32
N ILE A 395 12.93 27.04 -22.65
CA ILE A 395 13.03 25.63 -23.05
C ILE A 395 11.67 25.14 -23.55
N GLY A 396 11.61 24.69 -24.80
CA GLY A 396 10.37 24.23 -25.44
C GLY A 396 10.39 22.76 -25.85
N ASN A 397 9.33 22.03 -25.52
CA ASN A 397 8.99 20.72 -26.07
C ASN A 397 7.68 20.84 -26.87
N GLY A 398 7.72 21.61 -27.96
CA GLY A 398 6.57 21.79 -28.86
C GLY A 398 6.36 20.55 -29.73
N TYR A 399 5.10 20.27 -30.11
CA TYR A 399 4.71 19.06 -30.84
C TYR A 399 5.22 17.76 -30.17
N ASN A 400 5.12 17.70 -28.84
CA ASN A 400 5.64 16.60 -28.02
C ASN A 400 5.09 15.19 -28.37
N ASN A 401 3.92 15.11 -29.00
CA ASN A 401 3.29 13.89 -29.49
C ASN A 401 3.85 13.40 -30.85
N ILE A 402 4.71 14.19 -31.50
CA ILE A 402 5.37 13.85 -32.76
C ILE A 402 6.83 13.48 -32.48
N GLU A 403 7.37 12.53 -33.26
CA GLU A 403 8.79 12.17 -33.21
C GLU A 403 9.69 13.41 -33.40
N PRO A 404 10.71 13.65 -32.55
CA PRO A 404 11.46 14.90 -32.53
C PRO A 404 12.05 15.36 -33.87
N THR A 405 12.55 14.43 -34.68
CA THR A 405 13.16 14.72 -36.00
C THR A 405 12.15 15.13 -37.07
N LYS A 406 10.85 14.92 -36.83
CA LYS A 406 9.75 15.25 -37.75
C LYS A 406 8.96 16.50 -37.31
N ARG A 407 9.35 17.12 -36.19
CA ARG A 407 8.67 18.31 -35.67
C ARG A 407 8.97 19.52 -36.55
N GLN A 408 7.97 20.38 -36.69
CA GLN A 408 8.13 21.69 -37.31
C GLN A 408 8.73 22.68 -36.30
N GLU A 409 8.86 23.95 -36.67
CA GLU A 409 9.30 25.01 -35.75
C GLU A 409 8.47 24.98 -34.47
N GLN A 410 9.11 24.79 -33.32
CA GLN A 410 8.44 24.52 -32.05
C GLN A 410 7.98 25.79 -31.33
N PHE A 411 8.43 26.96 -31.77
CA PHE A 411 8.09 28.24 -31.15
C PHE A 411 7.34 29.12 -32.14
N THR A 412 6.43 29.95 -31.65
CA THR A 412 5.77 30.93 -32.53
C THR A 412 6.76 32.02 -32.96
N ASP A 413 6.54 32.64 -34.12
CA ASP A 413 7.37 33.76 -34.59
C ASP A 413 7.44 34.92 -33.58
N GLN A 414 6.39 35.10 -32.77
CA GLN A 414 6.36 36.12 -31.72
C GLN A 414 7.35 35.78 -30.60
N THR A 415 7.36 34.51 -30.16
CA THR A 415 8.31 33.99 -29.17
C THR A 415 9.75 34.11 -29.66
N ILE A 416 10.02 33.75 -30.92
CA ILE A 416 11.37 33.83 -31.51
C ILE A 416 11.88 35.27 -31.49
N ARG A 417 11.11 36.22 -32.05
CA ARG A 417 11.47 37.65 -32.05
C ARG A 417 11.63 38.21 -30.63
N GLY A 418 10.78 37.78 -29.71
CA GLY A 418 10.85 38.18 -28.29
C GLY A 418 12.17 37.77 -27.65
N CYS A 419 12.55 36.50 -27.77
CA CYS A 419 13.81 35.98 -27.25
C CYS A 419 15.03 36.66 -27.87
N GLU A 420 15.04 36.85 -29.19
CA GLU A 420 16.13 37.54 -29.90
C GLU A 420 16.31 38.99 -29.43
N SER A 421 15.20 39.73 -29.26
CA SER A 421 15.24 41.12 -28.83
C SER A 421 15.81 41.33 -27.42
N GLN A 422 15.61 40.35 -26.53
CA GLN A 422 16.07 40.39 -25.14
C GLN A 422 17.41 39.64 -24.95
N GLY A 423 17.94 39.04 -26.01
CA GLY A 423 19.14 38.21 -25.93
C GLY A 423 18.97 36.96 -25.06
N TYR A 424 17.75 36.42 -24.95
CA TYR A 424 17.51 35.16 -24.23
C TYR A 424 17.95 33.96 -25.07
N CYS A 425 18.39 32.91 -24.38
CA CYS A 425 18.68 31.64 -25.02
C CYS A 425 17.34 30.89 -25.20
N ARG A 426 17.01 30.51 -26.44
CA ARG A 426 15.88 29.65 -26.77
C ARG A 426 16.44 28.29 -27.15
N MET A 427 15.90 27.21 -26.59
CA MET A 427 16.32 25.86 -26.97
C MET A 427 15.17 24.86 -26.93
N THR A 428 15.20 23.88 -27.84
CA THR A 428 14.25 22.76 -27.75
C THR A 428 14.75 21.70 -26.76
N THR A 429 13.83 20.95 -26.16
CA THR A 429 14.21 19.80 -25.32
C THR A 429 14.89 18.69 -26.11
N PHE A 430 14.69 18.63 -27.43
CA PHE A 430 15.42 17.72 -28.30
C PHE A 430 16.90 18.10 -28.46
N GLU A 431 17.21 19.39 -28.61
CA GLU A 431 18.59 19.89 -28.59
C GLU A 431 19.25 19.61 -27.23
N LEU A 432 18.51 19.82 -26.14
CA LEU A 432 18.97 19.48 -24.79
C LEU A 432 19.23 17.98 -24.66
N PHE A 433 18.36 17.12 -25.21
CA PHE A 433 18.54 15.67 -25.25
C PHE A 433 19.78 15.26 -26.07
N LYS A 434 19.99 15.85 -27.26
CA LYS A 434 21.21 15.61 -28.07
C LYS A 434 22.46 15.97 -27.26
N THR A 435 22.42 17.08 -26.55
CA THR A 435 23.53 17.58 -25.73
C THR A 435 23.89 16.62 -24.61
N ILE A 436 22.91 16.17 -23.81
CA ILE A 436 23.17 15.19 -22.75
C ILE A 436 23.67 13.86 -23.31
N ARG A 437 23.11 13.40 -24.44
CA ARG A 437 23.52 12.15 -25.09
C ARG A 437 24.98 12.24 -25.54
N PHE A 438 25.38 13.40 -26.06
CA PHE A 438 26.76 13.68 -26.44
C PHE A 438 27.72 13.68 -25.24
N ILE A 439 27.34 14.30 -24.11
CA ILE A 439 28.13 14.29 -22.88
C ILE A 439 28.30 12.88 -22.32
N LEU A 440 27.21 12.10 -22.27
CA LEU A 440 27.20 10.74 -21.76
C LEU A 440 28.03 9.80 -22.64
N ALA A 441 27.98 9.96 -23.96
CA ALA A 441 28.79 9.17 -24.90
C ALA A 441 30.30 9.51 -24.85
N ASN A 442 30.67 10.76 -24.56
CA ASN A 442 32.06 11.22 -24.57
C ASN A 442 32.74 11.27 -23.19
N GLY A 443 32.11 10.69 -22.17
CA GLY A 443 32.73 10.42 -20.87
C GLY A 443 32.83 11.61 -19.91
N GLN A 444 31.80 12.46 -19.82
CA GLN A 444 31.70 13.57 -18.84
C GLN A 444 32.95 14.44 -18.69
N LYS A 445 33.73 14.63 -19.77
CA LYS A 445 34.99 15.40 -19.73
C LYS A 445 34.74 16.84 -19.23
N PRO A 446 35.45 17.31 -18.19
CA PRO A 446 35.23 18.65 -17.62
C PRO A 446 35.34 19.80 -18.62
N LYS A 447 36.26 19.69 -19.59
CA LYS A 447 36.44 20.70 -20.66
C LYS A 447 35.20 20.81 -21.56
N LEU A 448 34.56 19.69 -21.87
CA LEU A 448 33.36 19.66 -22.72
C LEU A 448 32.17 20.28 -21.99
N LYS A 449 31.97 19.92 -20.72
CA LYS A 449 30.94 20.52 -19.86
C LYS A 449 31.11 22.03 -19.76
N LYS A 450 32.34 22.49 -19.52
CA LYS A 450 32.67 23.92 -19.45
C LYS A 450 32.34 24.66 -20.77
N LEU A 451 32.75 24.10 -21.91
CA LEU A 451 32.45 24.68 -23.23
C LEU A 451 30.94 24.79 -23.49
N LEU A 452 30.19 23.73 -23.21
CA LEU A 452 28.73 23.72 -23.38
C LEU A 452 28.05 24.74 -22.47
N LYS A 453 28.51 24.83 -21.22
CA LYS A 453 28.01 25.81 -20.24
C LYS A 453 28.22 27.25 -20.71
N GLU A 454 29.45 27.58 -21.13
CA GLU A 454 29.80 28.90 -21.68
C GLU A 454 29.01 29.22 -22.95
N THR A 455 28.75 28.22 -23.80
CA THR A 455 27.97 28.41 -25.02
C THR A 455 26.50 28.71 -24.71
N ILE A 456 25.89 27.98 -23.78
CA ILE A 456 24.49 28.22 -23.37
C ILE A 456 24.36 29.60 -22.71
N ILE A 457 25.31 29.99 -21.85
CA ILE A 457 25.31 31.31 -21.20
C ILE A 457 25.40 32.45 -22.22
N ASN A 458 26.27 32.31 -23.23
CA ASN A 458 26.49 33.35 -24.24
C ASN A 458 25.48 33.29 -25.41
N CYS A 459 24.65 32.26 -25.49
CA CYS A 459 23.66 32.10 -26.55
C CYS A 459 22.61 33.20 -26.48
N SER A 460 22.41 33.90 -27.59
CA SER A 460 21.40 34.96 -27.75
C SER A 460 20.60 34.65 -29.01
N GLY A 461 19.42 34.06 -28.85
CA GLY A 461 18.67 33.42 -29.93
C GLY A 461 18.58 31.91 -29.74
N GLU A 462 18.62 31.15 -30.84
CA GLU A 462 18.48 29.69 -30.79
C GLU A 462 19.78 28.97 -30.45
N PHE A 463 19.73 28.04 -29.50
CA PHE A 463 20.80 27.11 -29.22
C PHE A 463 20.66 25.86 -30.10
N ASN A 464 21.71 25.55 -30.85
CA ASN A 464 21.84 24.31 -31.59
C ASN A 464 23.19 23.65 -31.26
N LEU A 465 23.16 22.36 -30.91
CA LEU A 465 24.38 21.62 -30.59
C LEU A 465 25.34 21.54 -31.80
N ASP A 466 24.80 21.48 -33.02
CA ASP A 466 25.58 21.25 -34.24
C ASP A 466 26.41 22.49 -34.66
N ASP A 467 26.09 23.68 -34.13
CA ASP A 467 26.86 24.91 -34.35
C ASP A 467 28.19 24.93 -33.59
N LEU A 468 28.33 24.05 -32.59
CA LEU A 468 29.59 23.86 -31.90
C LEU A 468 30.54 23.07 -32.80
N LYS A 469 31.63 23.73 -33.24
CA LYS A 469 32.77 23.08 -33.92
C LYS A 469 33.51 22.18 -32.93
N LEU A 470 32.92 21.03 -32.61
CA LEU A 470 33.44 20.00 -31.72
C LEU A 470 34.47 19.16 -32.52
N ASN A 471 35.69 19.67 -32.67
CA ASN A 471 36.84 18.90 -33.16
C ASN A 471 37.47 18.06 -32.03
#